data_AF-A0A453G468-F1
#
_entry.id   AF-A0A453G468-F1
#
_cell.length_a   1.000
_cell.length_b   1.000
_cell.length_c   1.000
_cell.angle_alpha   90.00
_cell.angle_beta   90.00
_cell.angle_gamma   90.00
#
_symmetry.space_group_name_H-M   'P 1'
#
loop_
_entity.id
_entity.type
_entity.pdbx_description
1 polymer ?
#
loop_
_entity_poly.entity_id
_entity_poly.type
_entity_poly.pdbx_seq_one_letter_code
_entity_poly.pdbx_strand_id
1 'polypeptide(L)'
;MPSSHSATVTALSVAIGFQEGFGSALFATSTIFASVVMYDASGVRLHAGKQAAVLNQIVCELPAEHPLAETRPLRELLGHTPTQVVAGAVLGCMIGIAGQIIIAVTSVV
;
A
#
# COMPACT_ATOMS: atom_id res chain seq x y z
N MET A 1 -8.20 7.91 3.52
CA MET A 1 -8.39 7.49 2.12
C MET A 1 -7.87 6.07 1.96
N PRO A 2 -8.51 5.19 1.18
CA PRO A 2 -8.01 3.84 0.89
C PRO A 2 -6.69 3.91 0.11
N SER A 3 -5.79 2.94 0.33
CA SER A 3 -4.50 2.88 -0.36
C SER A 3 -4.66 2.53 -1.84
N SER A 4 -4.22 3.42 -2.73
CA SER A 4 -4.23 3.19 -4.18
C SER A 4 -3.31 2.04 -4.59
N HIS A 5 -2.12 1.95 -3.99
CA HIS A 5 -1.19 0.83 -4.21
C HIS A 5 -1.84 -0.51 -3.90
N SER A 6 -2.53 -0.60 -2.76
CA SER A 6 -3.23 -1.82 -2.34
C SER A 6 -4.38 -2.16 -3.29
N ALA A 7 -5.16 -1.16 -3.72
CA ALA A 7 -6.23 -1.39 -4.71
C ALA A 7 -5.68 -1.91 -6.04
N THR A 8 -4.60 -1.33 -6.56
CA THR A 8 -4.02 -1.72 -7.86
C THR A 8 -3.49 -3.15 -7.83
N VAL A 9 -2.69 -3.52 -6.82
CA VAL A 9 -2.10 -4.87 -6.77
C VAL A 9 -3.13 -5.95 -6.49
N THR A 10 -4.17 -5.65 -5.70
CA THR A 10 -5.26 -6.59 -5.47
C THR A 10 -6.14 -6.76 -6.71
N ALA A 11 -6.45 -5.68 -7.43
CA ALA A 11 -7.17 -5.76 -8.70
C ALA A 11 -6.40 -6.60 -9.74
N LEU A 12 -5.09 -6.42 -9.82
CA LEU A 12 -4.22 -7.22 -10.70
C LEU A 12 -4.25 -8.72 -10.33
N SER A 13 -4.05 -9.05 -9.06
CA SER A 13 -4.08 -10.44 -8.58
C SER A 13 -5.43 -11.11 -8.86
N VAL A 14 -6.54 -10.39 -8.63
CA VAL A 14 -7.88 -10.87 -8.95
C VAL A 14 -8.06 -11.07 -10.46
N ALA A 15 -7.63 -10.12 -11.28
CA ALA A 15 -7.71 -10.23 -12.73
C ALA A 15 -6.91 -11.41 -13.30
N ILE A 16 -5.74 -11.71 -12.71
CA ILE A 16 -4.94 -12.91 -13.04
C ILE A 16 -5.66 -14.18 -12.60
N GLY A 17 -6.26 -14.18 -11.40
CA GLY A 17 -7.02 -15.34 -10.90
C GLY A 17 -8.17 -15.72 -11.82
N PHE A 18 -8.83 -14.74 -12.44
CA PHE A 18 -9.88 -15.00 -13.43
C PHE A 18 -9.35 -15.36 -14.83
N GLN A 19 -8.22 -14.81 -15.28
CA GLN A 19 -7.66 -15.10 -16.63
C GLN A 19 -6.88 -16.42 -16.69
N GLU A 20 -6.02 -16.67 -15.71
CA GLU A 20 -5.08 -17.81 -15.67
C GLU A 20 -5.56 -18.91 -14.72
N GLY A 21 -6.61 -18.63 -13.92
CA GLY A 21 -7.10 -19.51 -12.88
C GLY A 21 -6.41 -19.30 -11.54
N PHE A 22 -7.17 -19.45 -10.45
CA PHE A 22 -6.69 -19.33 -9.07
C PHE A 22 -5.69 -20.41 -8.65
N GLY A 23 -5.56 -21.50 -9.42
CA GLY A 23 -4.55 -22.55 -9.21
C GLY A 23 -3.22 -22.30 -9.95
N SER A 24 -3.10 -21.22 -10.73
CA SER A 24 -1.92 -20.96 -11.56
C SER A 24 -0.73 -20.43 -10.76
N ALA A 25 0.48 -20.70 -11.25
CA ALA A 25 1.70 -20.10 -10.71
C ALA A 25 1.70 -18.56 -10.83
N LEU A 26 1.05 -18.01 -11.86
CA LEU A 26 0.90 -16.56 -12.05
C LEU A 26 -0.02 -15.93 -10.99
N PHE A 27 -1.12 -16.60 -10.64
CA PHE A 27 -1.96 -16.14 -9.54
C PHE A 27 -1.21 -16.18 -8.20
N ALA A 28 -0.49 -17.27 -7.92
CA ALA A 28 0.29 -17.39 -6.69
C ALA A 28 1.36 -16.30 -6.58
N THR A 29 2.14 -16.07 -7.64
CA THR A 29 3.20 -15.05 -7.66
C THR A 29 2.63 -13.64 -7.55
N SER A 30 1.54 -13.30 -8.25
CA SER A 30 0.88 -11.99 -8.14
C SER A 30 0.27 -11.74 -6.75
N THR A 31 -0.25 -12.78 -6.09
CA THR A 31 -0.77 -12.69 -4.72
C THR A 31 0.33 -12.41 -3.70
N ILE A 32 1.48 -13.09 -3.83
CA ILE A 32 2.65 -12.82 -2.99
C ILE A 32 3.16 -11.39 -3.23
N PHE A 33 3.27 -10.98 -4.50
CA PHE A 33 3.65 -9.61 -4.85
C PHE A 33 2.69 -8.58 -4.23
N ALA A 34 1.38 -8.79 -4.33
CA ALA A 34 0.38 -7.93 -3.72
C ALA A 34 0.56 -7.85 -2.19
N SER A 35 0.85 -8.97 -1.54
CA SER A 35 1.10 -9.04 -0.10
C SER A 35 2.33 -8.22 0.31
N VAL A 36 3.43 -8.32 -0.43
CA VAL A 36 4.66 -7.54 -0.19
C VAL A 36 4.39 -6.04 -0.34
N VAL A 37 3.68 -5.62 -1.39
CA VAL A 37 3.35 -4.21 -1.62
C VAL A 37 2.43 -3.66 -0.53
N MET A 38 1.44 -4.44 -0.09
CA MET A 38 0.55 -4.06 1.00
C MET A 38 1.29 -3.95 2.34
N TYR A 39 2.26 -4.84 2.59
CA TYR A 39 3.11 -4.80 3.77
C TYR A 39 4.02 -3.56 3.78
N ASP A 40 4.68 -3.24 2.65
CA ASP A 40 5.50 -2.02 2.53
C ASP A 40 4.67 -0.74 2.74
N ALA A 41 3.46 -0.69 2.15
CA ALA A 41 2.57 0.45 2.26
C ALA A 41 2.07 0.72 3.70
N SER A 42 1.93 -0.33 4.52
CA SER A 42 1.40 -0.25 5.89
C SER A 42 2.48 -0.18 6.97
N GLY A 43 3.50 -1.03 6.87
CA GLY A 43 4.42 -1.30 7.97
C GLY A 43 5.64 -0.39 7.94
N VAL A 44 6.44 -0.51 6.89
CA VAL A 44 7.76 0.14 6.82
C VAL A 44 7.64 1.66 6.91
N ARG A 45 6.69 2.25 6.16
CA ARG A 45 6.51 3.71 6.14
C ARG A 45 5.96 4.26 7.45
N LEU A 46 5.03 3.55 8.08
CA LEU A 46 4.47 3.96 9.38
C LEU A 46 5.53 3.95 10.48
N HIS A 47 6.40 2.94 10.49
CA HIS A 47 7.52 2.88 11.43
C HIS A 47 8.54 3.99 11.19
N ALA A 48 8.86 4.30 9.93
CA ALA A 48 9.72 5.42 9.59
C ALA A 48 9.12 6.77 10.04
N GLY A 49 7.80 6.95 9.92
CA GLY A 49 7.10 8.15 10.43
C GLY A 49 7.18 8.29 11.95
N LYS A 50 7.02 7.18 12.69
CA LYS A 50 7.20 7.17 14.16
C LYS A 50 8.64 7.49 14.56
N GLN A 51 9.62 6.98 13.83
CA GLN A 51 11.03 7.32 14.07
C GLN A 51 11.32 8.79 13.76
N ALA A 52 10.74 9.34 12.69
CA ALA A 52 10.84 10.76 12.36
C ALA A 52 10.28 11.65 13.48
N ALA A 53 9.15 11.29 14.08
CA ALA A 53 8.56 12.04 15.21
C ALA A 53 9.49 12.06 16.43
N VAL A 54 10.05 10.91 16.81
CA VAL A 54 11.02 10.83 17.92
C VAL A 54 12.27 11.64 17.61
N LEU A 55 12.78 11.57 16.39
CA LEU A 55 13.96 12.32 15.97
C LEU A 55 13.72 13.84 15.99
N ASN A 56 12.56 14.29 15.49
CA ASN A 56 12.19 15.70 15.55
C ASN A 56 12.15 16.20 17.00
N GLN A 57 11.60 15.41 17.93
CA GLN A 57 11.58 15.77 19.34
C GLN A 57 12.99 15.88 19.94
N ILE A 58 13.86 14.92 19.65
CA ILE A 58 15.28 14.96 20.10
C ILE A 58 15.96 16.23 19.56
N VAL A 59 15.72 16.58 18.30
CA VAL A 59 16.32 17.78 17.69
C VAL A 59 15.80 19.07 18.32
N CYS A 60 14.51 19.14 18.66
CA CYS A 60 13.93 20.29 19.35
C CYS A 60 14.49 20.51 20.76
N GLU A 61 14.95 19.45 21.45
CA GLU A 61 15.54 19.53 22.79
C GLU A 61 17.04 19.89 22.78
N LEU A 62 17.69 19.97 21.62
CA LEU A 62 19.10 20.34 21.51
C LEU A 62 19.33 21.83 21.83
N PRO A 63 20.51 22.19 22.40
CA PRO A 63 20.91 23.57 22.56
C PRO A 63 20.93 24.32 21.22
N ALA A 64 20.60 25.62 21.23
CA ALA A 64 20.56 26.45 20.02
C ALA A 64 21.91 26.55 19.29
N GLU A 65 23.02 26.33 20.00
CA GLU A 65 24.38 26.32 19.44
C GLU A 65 24.73 25.01 18.70
N HIS A 66 23.88 23.98 18.85
CA HIS A 66 24.12 22.68 18.25
C HIS A 66 23.90 22.75 16.72
N PRO A 67 24.82 22.24 15.88
CA PRO A 67 24.71 22.33 14.41
C PRO A 67 23.43 21.74 13.81
N LEU A 68 22.76 20.87 14.55
CA LEU A 68 21.52 20.20 14.14
C LEU A 68 20.25 20.92 14.59
N ALA A 69 20.33 21.95 15.45
CA ALA A 69 19.15 22.64 15.99
C ALA A 69 18.33 23.38 14.92
N GLU A 70 18.96 23.80 13.81
CA GLU A 70 18.28 24.41 12.66
C GLU A 70 17.87 23.40 11.57
N THR A 71 17.99 22.09 11.83
CA THR A 71 17.64 21.08 10.83
C THR A 71 16.14 21.08 10.55
N ARG A 72 15.76 21.03 9.27
CA ARG A 72 14.35 20.94 8.87
C ARG A 72 13.72 19.67 9.46
N PRO A 73 12.54 19.77 10.12
CA PRO A 73 11.86 18.61 10.69
C PRO A 73 11.46 17.60 9.61
N LEU A 74 11.59 16.32 9.94
CA LEU A 74 11.17 15.22 9.09
C LEU A 74 9.63 15.13 9.07
N ARG A 75 9.07 14.58 8.00
CA ARG A 75 7.63 14.27 7.94
C ARG A 75 7.30 13.07 8.82
N GLU A 76 6.36 13.26 9.74
CA GLU A 76 5.95 12.24 10.72
C GLU A 76 4.82 11.34 10.19
N LEU A 77 3.98 11.87 9.28
CA LEU A 77 2.99 11.06 8.56
C LEU A 77 3.63 10.46 7.30
N LEU A 78 4.17 9.26 7.45
CA LEU A 78 4.65 8.44 6.35
C LEU A 78 3.81 7.15 6.27
N GLY A 79 3.15 6.92 5.14
CA GLY A 79 2.38 5.70 4.87
C GLY A 79 0.88 5.76 5.19
N HIS A 80 0.22 4.62 4.98
CA HIS A 80 -1.20 4.42 5.23
C HIS A 80 -1.39 3.55 6.48
N THR A 81 -2.49 3.73 7.19
CA THR A 81 -2.82 2.81 8.29
C THR A 81 -3.18 1.42 7.72
N PRO A 82 -2.99 0.33 8.48
CA PRO A 82 -3.40 -1.01 8.05
C PRO A 82 -4.87 -1.07 7.60
N THR A 83 -5.75 -0.30 8.27
CA THR A 83 -7.16 -0.17 7.91
C THR A 83 -7.37 0.43 6.52
N GLN A 84 -6.57 1.42 6.13
CA GLN A 84 -6.61 2.02 4.79
C GLN A 84 -6.10 1.08 3.70
N VAL A 85 -5.13 0.21 4.03
CA VAL A 85 -4.63 -0.83 3.13
C VAL A 85 -5.67 -1.92 2.91
N VAL A 86 -6.34 -2.39 3.96
CA VAL A 86 -7.47 -3.33 3.85
C VAL A 86 -8.60 -2.74 3.01
N ALA A 87 -8.97 -1.47 3.25
CA ALA A 87 -9.98 -0.79 2.43
C ALA A 87 -9.57 -0.70 0.95
N GLY A 88 -8.28 -0.46 0.67
CA GLY A 88 -7.72 -0.51 -0.68
C GLY A 88 -7.82 -1.90 -1.31
N ALA A 89 -7.46 -2.96 -0.58
CA ALA A 89 -7.55 -4.33 -1.07
C ALA A 89 -9.01 -4.72 -1.42
N VAL A 90 -9.97 -4.38 -0.56
CA VAL A 90 -11.40 -4.61 -0.83
C VAL A 90 -11.83 -3.87 -2.09
N LEU A 91 -11.45 -2.60 -2.25
CA LEU A 91 -11.72 -1.83 -3.47
C LEU A 91 -11.10 -2.49 -4.70
N GLY A 92 -9.86 -2.96 -4.60
CA GLY A 92 -9.16 -3.69 -5.67
C GLY A 92 -9.88 -4.96 -6.09
N CYS A 93 -10.37 -5.76 -5.13
CA CYS A 93 -11.20 -6.93 -5.43
C CYS A 93 -12.45 -6.56 -6.22
N MET A 94 -13.18 -5.53 -5.77
CA MET A 94 -14.39 -5.07 -6.45
C MET A 94 -14.11 -4.61 -7.89
N ILE A 95 -13.01 -3.88 -8.11
CA ILE A 95 -12.60 -3.43 -9.44
C ILE A 95 -12.22 -4.62 -10.33
N GLY A 96 -11.43 -5.57 -9.80
CA GLY A 96 -11.04 -6.77 -10.54
C GLY A 96 -12.25 -7.60 -10.97
N ILE A 97 -13.22 -7.80 -10.07
CA ILE A 97 -14.47 -8.50 -10.39
C ILE A 97 -15.29 -7.72 -11.43
N ALA A 98 -15.43 -6.41 -11.27
CA ALA A 98 -16.17 -5.58 -12.22
C ALA A 98 -15.54 -5.63 -13.63
N GLY A 99 -14.21 -5.57 -13.73
CA GLY A 99 -13.50 -5.72 -15.00
C GLY A 99 -13.77 -7.06 -15.66
N GLN A 100 -13.81 -8.14 -14.89
CA GLN A 100 -14.12 -9.49 -15.40
C GLN A 100 -15.56 -9.64 -15.87
N ILE A 101 -16.52 -9.02 -15.17
CA ILE A 101 -17.92 -8.96 -15.62
C ILE A 101 -18.00 -8.23 -16.97
N ILE A 102 -17.31 -7.10 -17.13
CA ILE A 102 -17.31 -6.33 -18.39
C ILE A 102 -16.78 -7.19 -19.54
N ILE A 103 -15.67 -7.90 -19.32
CA ILE A 103 -15.08 -8.79 -20.32
C ILE A 103 -16.08 -9.90 -20.68
N ALA A 104 -16.69 -10.54 -19.68
CA ALA A 104 -17.65 -11.61 -19.89
C ALA A 104 -18.93 -11.16 -20.62
N VAL A 105 -19.40 -9.94 -20.38
CA VAL A 105 -20.56 -9.37 -21.10
C VAL A 105 -20.17 -9.06 -22.55
N THR A 106 -18.98 -8.51 -22.78
CA THR A 106 -18.52 -8.15 -24.13
C THR A 106 -18.23 -9.37 -25.00
N SER A 107 -17.80 -10.49 -24.41
CA SER A 107 -17.53 -11.72 -25.17
C SER A 107 -18.78 -12.50 -25.58
N VAL A 108 -19.96 -12.14 -25.03
CA VAL A 108 -21.26 -12.78 -25.32
C VAL A 108 -22.04 -12.04 -26.41
N VAL A 109 -21.64 -10.80 -26.76
CA VAL A 109 -22.23 -9.96 -27.81
C VAL A 109 -21.42 -10.08 -29.11
#